data_AF-A0A2S9TMK0-F1
#
_entry.id   AF-A0A2S9TMK0-F1
#
_cell.length_a   1.000
_cell.length_b   1.000
_cell.length_c   1.000
_cell.angle_alpha   90.00
_cell.angle_beta   90.00
_cell.angle_gamma   90.00
#
_symmetry.space_group_name_H-M   'P 1'
#
loop_
_entity.id
_entity.type
_entity.pdbx_description
1 polymer ?
#
loop_
_entity_poly.entity_id
_entity_poly.type
_entity_poly.pdbx_seq_one_letter_code
_entity_poly.pdbx_strand_id
1 'polypeptide(L)'
;MKENKIEKWISDSNQNNANPILILNVKEQDIENILKSIKKLNNIKRHFFVNKIDCMQQENKFSLINQILIIQKNHYILIKEIKEHIKRKCIYIEDDRSIKIFINALDINRIDSCNEIKYEVIERTDFLTILQDKTSLRKFLFDRVEILEKIGIHVLDKHIEFYMLVIDYYIKHNVIAANLIHKLYQIANLDFVSSSRAIGDKISIICGVKSKATHISNISINLRKYVINNNIKVYDLNFNQIEYDTKLDIATKLLRLDSKDLTVEKISTITKLPFYEIEKLYKQKYIR
;
A
#
# COMPACT_ATOMS: atom_id res chain seq x y z
N MET A 1 18.40 -3.00 22.59
CA MET A 1 17.46 -4.13 22.37
C MET A 1 16.29 -3.63 21.53
N LYS A 2 15.88 -4.36 20.49
CA LYS A 2 14.60 -4.06 19.82
C LYS A 2 13.47 -4.38 20.82
N GLU A 3 12.54 -3.45 21.02
CA GLU A 3 11.35 -3.66 21.86
C GLU A 3 10.55 -4.86 21.32
N ASN A 4 10.23 -5.83 22.19
CA ASN A 4 9.38 -6.94 21.80
C ASN A 4 7.93 -6.46 21.72
N LYS A 5 7.37 -6.40 20.50
CA LYS A 5 6.04 -5.83 20.27
C LYS A 5 4.92 -6.65 20.91
N ILE A 6 5.11 -7.95 21.13
CA ILE A 6 4.15 -8.78 21.85
C ILE A 6 4.16 -8.45 23.34
N GLU A 7 5.34 -8.36 23.95
CA GLU A 7 5.51 -7.93 25.34
C GLU A 7 4.79 -6.61 25.62
N LYS A 8 5.06 -5.61 24.77
CA LYS A 8 4.40 -4.31 24.85
C LYS A 8 2.87 -4.46 24.74
N TRP A 9 2.40 -5.21 23.75
CA TRP A 9 0.97 -5.44 23.54
C TRP A 9 0.29 -6.10 24.75
N ILE A 10 0.94 -7.08 25.38
CA ILE A 10 0.41 -7.75 26.59
C ILE A 10 0.32 -6.74 27.74
N SER A 11 1.40 -5.99 28.01
CA SER A 11 1.43 -4.95 29.03
C SER A 11 0.32 -3.92 28.84
N ASP A 12 0.22 -3.38 27.61
CA ASP A 12 -0.80 -2.43 27.20
C ASP A 12 -2.21 -3.02 27.36
N SER A 13 -2.39 -4.30 27.03
CA SER A 13 -3.71 -4.92 27.12
C SER A 13 -4.25 -4.98 28.55
N ASN A 14 -3.38 -5.07 29.56
CA ASN A 14 -3.78 -5.02 30.98
C ASN A 14 -4.38 -3.67 31.39
N GLN A 15 -4.09 -2.61 30.63
CA GLN A 15 -4.64 -1.26 30.82
C GLN A 15 -5.76 -0.94 29.80
N ASN A 16 -6.19 -1.92 29.01
CA ASN A 16 -7.16 -1.75 27.93
C ASN A 16 -6.75 -0.67 26.91
N ASN A 17 -5.46 -0.60 26.56
CA ASN A 17 -4.95 0.40 25.62
C ASN A 17 -4.15 -0.20 24.45
N ALA A 18 -4.13 -1.53 24.30
CA ALA A 18 -3.38 -2.19 23.23
C ALA A 18 -3.97 -1.88 21.84
N ASN A 19 -3.25 -1.05 21.06
CA ASN A 19 -3.75 -0.51 19.80
C ASN A 19 -3.59 -1.44 18.58
N PRO A 20 -2.44 -2.13 18.37
CA PRO A 20 -2.30 -3.05 17.25
C PRO A 20 -3.32 -4.17 17.32
N ILE A 21 -3.81 -4.60 16.17
CA ILE A 21 -4.68 -5.77 16.08
C ILE A 21 -3.79 -7.00 16.15
N LEU A 22 -4.11 -7.92 17.04
CA LEU A 22 -3.41 -9.20 17.10
C LEU A 22 -4.16 -10.24 16.28
N ILE A 23 -3.49 -10.85 15.32
CA ILE A 23 -4.07 -11.82 14.39
C ILE A 23 -3.43 -13.18 14.67
N LEU A 24 -4.27 -14.15 15.03
CA LEU A 24 -3.89 -15.54 15.22
C LEU A 24 -4.36 -16.33 13.99
N ASN A 25 -3.42 -16.87 13.21
CA ASN A 25 -3.75 -17.78 12.12
C ASN A 25 -3.75 -19.22 12.63
N VAL A 26 -4.93 -19.85 12.67
CA VAL A 26 -5.20 -21.06 13.46
C VAL A 26 -5.81 -22.15 12.59
N LYS A 27 -5.50 -23.42 12.86
CA LYS A 27 -6.17 -24.58 12.22
C LYS A 27 -7.63 -24.63 12.63
N GLU A 28 -8.53 -24.97 11.71
CA GLU A 28 -10.00 -24.95 11.95
C GLU A 28 -10.43 -25.61 13.27
N GLN A 29 -9.91 -26.82 13.53
CA GLN A 29 -10.18 -27.62 14.72
C GLN A 29 -9.78 -26.94 16.06
N ASP A 30 -8.85 -25.99 16.03
CA ASP A 30 -8.31 -25.34 17.22
C ASP A 30 -8.99 -23.99 17.52
N ILE A 31 -9.73 -23.43 16.55
CA ILE A 31 -10.29 -22.07 16.63
C ILE A 31 -11.21 -21.92 17.86
N GLU A 32 -12.15 -22.84 18.04
CA GLU A 32 -13.13 -22.75 19.15
C GLU A 32 -12.46 -22.88 20.52
N ASN A 33 -11.44 -23.73 20.62
CA ASN A 33 -10.68 -23.91 21.85
C ASN A 33 -9.89 -22.65 22.19
N ILE A 34 -9.20 -22.06 21.22
CA ILE A 34 -8.45 -20.81 21.41
C ILE A 34 -9.37 -19.64 21.75
N LEU A 35 -10.50 -19.52 21.05
CA LEU A 35 -11.51 -18.50 21.32
C LEU A 35 -11.99 -18.58 22.78
N LYS A 36 -12.34 -19.77 23.25
CA LYS A 36 -12.78 -20.00 24.64
C LYS A 36 -11.68 -19.69 25.64
N SER A 37 -10.44 -20.12 25.38
CA SER A 37 -9.30 -19.87 26.26
C SER A 37 -9.06 -18.38 26.46
N ILE A 38 -9.05 -17.59 25.39
CA ILE A 38 -8.81 -16.14 25.49
C ILE A 38 -10.00 -15.44 26.16
N LYS A 39 -11.25 -15.81 25.82
CA LYS A 39 -12.44 -15.21 26.44
C LYS A 39 -12.50 -15.45 27.96
N LYS A 40 -12.00 -16.57 28.45
CA LYS A 40 -11.91 -16.85 29.91
C LYS A 40 -10.96 -15.92 30.65
N LEU A 41 -10.02 -15.29 29.96
CA LEU A 41 -9.08 -14.34 30.56
C LEU A 41 -9.70 -12.96 30.83
N ASN A 42 -10.89 -12.69 30.26
CA ASN A 42 -11.61 -11.44 30.50
C ASN A 42 -12.04 -11.32 31.96
N ASN A 43 -11.81 -10.15 32.55
CA ASN A 43 -12.20 -9.82 33.92
C ASN A 43 -12.56 -8.34 34.03
N ILE A 44 -12.83 -7.85 35.25
CA ILE A 44 -13.26 -6.46 35.50
C ILE A 44 -12.21 -5.43 35.05
N LYS A 45 -10.92 -5.77 35.11
CA LYS A 45 -9.81 -4.85 34.81
C LYS A 45 -9.31 -4.98 33.36
N ARG A 46 -9.49 -6.14 32.73
CA ARG A 46 -8.95 -6.46 31.41
C ARG A 46 -10.01 -7.09 30.52
N HIS A 47 -10.28 -6.47 29.38
CA HIS A 47 -11.24 -6.96 28.42
C HIS A 47 -10.62 -7.10 27.02
N PHE A 48 -10.75 -8.28 26.43
CA PHE A 48 -10.37 -8.59 25.06
C PHE A 48 -11.59 -8.69 24.16
N PHE A 49 -11.49 -8.04 23.01
CA PHE A 49 -12.45 -8.16 21.93
C PHE A 49 -11.93 -9.24 20.98
N VAL A 50 -12.48 -10.46 21.13
CA VAL A 50 -12.01 -11.63 20.39
C VAL A 50 -13.06 -12.02 19.35
N ASN A 51 -12.72 -11.81 18.08
CA ASN A 51 -13.58 -12.16 16.96
C ASN A 51 -12.99 -13.35 16.20
N LYS A 52 -13.83 -14.33 15.90
CA LYS A 52 -13.53 -15.40 14.95
C LYS A 52 -13.95 -14.92 13.58
N ILE A 53 -13.03 -14.93 12.62
CA ILE A 53 -13.38 -14.61 11.24
C ILE A 53 -13.58 -15.92 10.49
N ASP A 54 -14.85 -16.27 10.28
CA ASP A 54 -15.28 -17.36 9.41
C ASP A 54 -16.29 -16.83 8.37
N CYS A 55 -16.60 -17.65 7.36
CA CYS A 55 -17.42 -17.26 6.20
C CYS A 55 -18.89 -16.97 6.53
N MET A 56 -19.32 -17.16 7.78
CA MET A 56 -20.72 -17.09 8.19
C MET A 56 -21.08 -15.82 8.97
N GLN A 57 -20.11 -14.98 9.32
CA GLN A 57 -20.36 -13.81 10.18
C GLN A 57 -20.46 -12.51 9.37
N GLN A 58 -21.66 -11.90 9.41
CA GLN A 58 -21.99 -10.70 8.63
C GLN A 58 -21.59 -9.38 9.31
N GLU A 59 -21.31 -9.36 10.62
CA GLU A 59 -20.87 -8.14 11.32
C GLU A 59 -19.92 -8.45 12.48
N ASN A 60 -18.62 -8.25 12.27
CA ASN A 60 -17.65 -8.26 13.35
C ASN A 60 -17.57 -6.86 13.96
N LYS A 61 -17.93 -6.70 15.25
CA LYS A 61 -17.65 -5.46 15.97
C LYS A 61 -16.15 -5.39 16.27
N PHE A 62 -15.44 -4.53 15.54
CA PHE A 62 -14.04 -4.25 15.80
C PHE A 62 -13.89 -3.22 16.92
N SER A 63 -13.00 -3.52 17.86
CA SER A 63 -12.62 -2.58 18.92
C SER A 63 -11.30 -1.91 18.60
N LEU A 64 -11.17 -0.64 19.02
CA LEU A 64 -9.95 0.17 18.89
C LEU A 64 -8.81 -0.26 19.84
N ILE A 65 -9.11 -1.14 20.78
CA ILE A 65 -8.20 -1.61 21.82
C ILE A 65 -8.37 -3.11 22.05
N ASN A 66 -7.31 -3.79 22.47
CA ASN A 66 -7.33 -5.20 22.90
C ASN A 66 -8.03 -6.13 21.90
N GLN A 67 -7.90 -5.83 20.60
CA GLN A 67 -8.55 -6.61 19.55
C GLN A 67 -7.69 -7.82 19.20
N ILE A 68 -8.29 -9.00 19.30
CA ILE A 68 -7.73 -10.26 18.81
C ILE A 68 -8.65 -10.80 17.72
N LEU A 69 -8.06 -11.14 16.57
CA LEU A 69 -8.73 -11.82 15.48
C LEU A 69 -8.19 -13.24 15.40
N ILE A 70 -9.08 -14.22 15.39
CA ILE A 70 -8.73 -15.61 15.09
C ILE A 70 -9.21 -15.88 13.67
N ILE A 71 -8.25 -16.13 12.78
CA ILE A 71 -8.52 -16.44 11.38
C ILE A 71 -8.17 -17.91 11.10
N GLN A 72 -8.92 -18.55 10.23
CA GLN A 72 -8.65 -19.92 9.81
C GLN A 72 -7.51 -19.98 8.80
N LYS A 73 -6.55 -20.90 9.02
CA LYS A 73 -5.47 -21.20 8.08
C LYS A 73 -6.01 -21.59 6.71
N ASN A 74 -5.37 -21.07 5.66
CA ASN A 74 -5.68 -21.36 4.26
C ASN A 74 -7.12 -21.00 3.82
N HIS A 75 -7.80 -20.14 4.59
CA HIS A 75 -9.19 -19.81 4.31
C HIS A 75 -9.28 -18.46 3.59
N TYR A 76 -9.75 -18.49 2.34
CA TYR A 76 -9.90 -17.32 1.47
C TYR A 76 -11.16 -16.52 1.80
N ILE A 77 -11.21 -15.88 2.97
CA ILE A 77 -12.27 -14.89 3.25
C ILE A 77 -11.73 -13.50 2.95
N LEU A 78 -12.43 -12.79 2.07
CA LEU A 78 -12.22 -11.37 1.87
C LEU A 78 -12.84 -10.62 3.06
N ILE A 79 -12.01 -10.25 4.04
CA ILE A 79 -12.47 -9.48 5.20
C ILE A 79 -12.47 -8.01 4.80
N LYS A 80 -13.63 -7.47 4.40
CA LYS A 80 -13.71 -6.06 3.98
C LYS A 80 -13.28 -5.12 5.11
N GLU A 81 -13.63 -5.46 6.34
CA GLU A 81 -13.37 -4.68 7.54
C GLU A 81 -11.88 -4.67 7.91
N ILE A 82 -11.12 -5.75 7.60
CA ILE A 82 -9.69 -5.78 7.93
C ILE A 82 -8.91 -4.73 7.13
N LYS A 83 -9.37 -4.39 5.91
CA LYS A 83 -8.79 -3.33 5.08
C LYS A 83 -8.91 -1.95 5.73
N GLU A 84 -9.95 -1.73 6.53
CA GLU A 84 -10.16 -0.47 7.27
C GLU A 84 -9.30 -0.44 8.53
N HIS A 85 -9.22 -1.56 9.25
CA HIS A 85 -8.61 -1.62 10.56
C HIS A 85 -7.09 -1.88 10.56
N ILE A 86 -6.53 -2.50 9.52
CA ILE A 86 -5.09 -2.79 9.40
C ILE A 86 -4.20 -1.54 9.49
N LYS A 87 -4.75 -0.35 9.22
CA LYS A 87 -4.08 0.95 9.40
C LYS A 87 -3.56 1.17 10.82
N ARG A 88 -4.08 0.45 11.82
CA ARG A 88 -3.67 0.48 13.23
C ARG A 88 -2.43 -0.35 13.55
N LYS A 89 -1.80 -0.95 12.54
CA LYS A 89 -0.75 -1.97 12.66
C LYS A 89 -1.34 -3.30 13.13
N CYS A 90 -0.73 -4.38 12.66
CA CYS A 90 -1.08 -5.73 13.06
C CYS A 90 0.15 -6.49 13.55
N ILE A 91 -0.07 -7.35 14.54
CA ILE A 91 0.89 -8.38 14.92
C ILE A 91 0.30 -9.72 14.51
N TYR A 92 0.99 -10.44 13.65
CA TYR A 92 0.54 -11.69 13.05
C TYR A 92 1.31 -12.87 13.64
N ILE A 93 0.60 -13.87 14.15
CA ILE A 93 1.16 -15.09 14.73
C ILE A 93 0.54 -16.30 14.03
N GLU A 94 1.37 -17.13 13.42
CA GLU A 94 0.94 -18.30 12.64
C GLU A 94 1.43 -19.64 13.21
N ASP A 95 2.57 -19.62 13.90
CA ASP A 95 3.17 -20.83 14.46
C ASP A 95 2.38 -21.35 15.68
N ASP A 96 1.93 -22.60 15.63
CA ASP A 96 1.06 -23.19 16.65
C ASP A 96 1.70 -23.14 18.06
N ARG A 97 3.04 -23.29 18.15
CA ARG A 97 3.77 -23.16 19.43
C ARG A 97 3.76 -21.71 19.91
N SER A 98 4.04 -20.75 19.04
CA SER A 98 4.02 -19.31 19.34
C SER A 98 2.65 -18.85 19.83
N ILE A 99 1.56 -19.36 19.23
CA ILE A 99 0.19 -19.08 19.68
C ILE A 99 -0.06 -19.63 21.09
N LYS A 100 0.39 -20.86 21.39
CA LYS A 100 0.27 -21.43 22.74
C LYS A 100 1.05 -20.63 23.78
N ILE A 101 2.29 -20.25 23.45
CA ILE A 101 3.13 -19.42 24.33
C ILE A 101 2.46 -18.05 24.56
N PHE A 102 1.90 -17.44 23.51
CA PHE A 102 1.16 -16.19 23.62
C PHE A 102 -0.04 -16.30 24.56
N ILE A 103 -0.91 -17.31 24.39
CA ILE A 103 -2.09 -17.51 25.26
C ILE A 103 -1.66 -17.74 26.71
N ASN A 104 -0.61 -18.53 26.94
CA ASN A 104 -0.07 -18.73 28.28
C ASN A 104 0.46 -17.42 28.87
N ALA A 105 1.22 -16.63 28.10
CA ALA A 105 1.72 -15.33 28.53
C ALA A 105 0.58 -14.36 28.89
N LEU A 106 -0.56 -14.40 28.17
CA LEU A 106 -1.75 -13.63 28.54
C LEU A 106 -2.33 -14.07 29.89
N ASP A 107 -2.38 -15.37 30.16
CA ASP A 107 -2.98 -15.97 31.37
C ASP A 107 -2.16 -15.67 32.63
N ILE A 108 -0.87 -16.02 32.62
CA ILE A 108 0.01 -15.82 33.78
C ILE A 108 0.61 -14.40 33.87
N ASN A 109 0.25 -13.53 32.92
CA ASN A 109 0.79 -12.17 32.75
C ASN A 109 2.33 -12.11 32.78
N ARG A 110 2.98 -13.16 32.27
CA ARG A 110 4.44 -13.32 32.31
C ARG A 110 5.03 -13.01 30.96
N ILE A 111 5.81 -11.94 30.93
CA ILE A 111 6.33 -11.35 29.71
C ILE A 111 7.65 -12.02 29.27
N ASP A 112 8.38 -12.64 30.19
CA ASP A 112 9.69 -13.27 29.95
C ASP A 112 9.69 -14.30 28.80
N SER A 113 8.57 -15.01 28.59
CA SER A 113 8.43 -16.03 27.56
C SER A 113 8.08 -15.45 26.17
N CYS A 114 7.83 -14.14 26.06
CA CYS A 114 7.45 -13.51 24.80
C CYS A 114 8.56 -13.52 23.75
N ASN A 115 9.82 -13.74 24.15
CA ASN A 115 10.96 -13.78 23.24
C ASN A 115 10.97 -15.02 22.33
N GLU A 116 10.26 -16.08 22.71
CA GLU A 116 10.13 -17.30 21.89
C GLU A 116 9.01 -17.21 20.84
N ILE A 117 8.14 -16.20 20.94
CA ILE A 117 6.98 -16.04 20.06
C ILE A 117 7.48 -15.53 18.71
N LYS A 118 7.31 -16.36 17.66
CA LYS A 118 7.53 -15.94 16.28
C LYS A 118 6.32 -15.17 15.79
N TYR A 119 6.54 -13.92 15.37
CA TYR A 119 5.49 -13.07 14.83
C TYR A 119 6.03 -12.17 13.72
N GLU A 120 5.11 -11.71 12.89
CA GLU A 120 5.36 -10.69 11.88
C GLU A 120 4.59 -9.42 12.21
N VAL A 121 5.15 -8.28 11.84
CA VAL A 121 4.51 -6.98 12.08
C VAL A 121 4.13 -6.33 10.76
N ILE A 122 2.85 -6.06 10.62
CA ILE A 122 2.31 -5.33 9.48
C ILE A 122 2.08 -3.91 9.94
N GLU A 123 3.00 -3.03 9.58
CA GLU A 123 2.90 -1.60 9.85
C GLU A 123 3.29 -0.80 8.61
N ARG A 124 2.90 0.48 8.59
CA ARG A 124 3.22 1.37 7.49
C ARG A 124 4.73 1.44 7.29
N THR A 125 5.13 1.51 6.03
CA THR A 125 6.51 1.71 5.60
C THR A 125 6.55 2.99 4.78
N ASP A 126 7.64 3.75 4.90
CA ASP A 126 7.79 4.97 4.14
C ASP A 126 7.77 4.67 2.63
N PHE A 127 6.75 5.19 1.95
CA PHE A 127 6.50 4.87 0.54
C PHE A 127 7.63 5.33 -0.36
N LEU A 128 8.24 6.49 -0.08
CA LEU A 128 9.31 7.04 -0.90
C LEU A 128 10.59 6.20 -0.78
N THR A 129 10.91 5.76 0.44
CA THR A 129 12.02 4.85 0.71
C THR A 129 11.88 3.56 -0.10
N ILE A 130 10.68 2.96 -0.11
CA ILE A 130 10.40 1.76 -0.91
C ILE A 130 10.53 2.03 -2.41
N LEU A 131 9.99 3.15 -2.87
CA LEU A 131 10.03 3.50 -4.29
C LEU A 131 11.47 3.71 -4.78
N GLN A 132 12.34 4.30 -3.94
CA GLN A 132 13.74 4.58 -4.24
C GLN A 132 14.64 3.34 -4.14
N ASP A 133 14.37 2.41 -3.23
CA ASP A 133 15.10 1.14 -3.14
C ASP A 133 14.67 0.14 -4.22
N LYS A 134 15.18 0.36 -5.43
CA LYS A 134 14.98 -0.51 -6.59
C LYS A 134 15.50 -1.93 -6.38
N THR A 135 16.49 -2.14 -5.51
CA THR A 135 17.13 -3.45 -5.31
C THR A 135 16.25 -4.39 -4.50
N SER A 136 15.57 -3.86 -3.48
CA SER A 136 14.68 -4.64 -2.63
C SER A 136 13.22 -4.59 -3.07
N LEU A 137 12.85 -3.78 -4.07
CA LEU A 137 11.47 -3.52 -4.45
C LEU A 137 10.65 -4.79 -4.74
N ARG A 138 11.22 -5.74 -5.51
CA ARG A 138 10.55 -7.02 -5.82
C ARG A 138 10.26 -7.79 -4.54
N LYS A 139 11.29 -7.96 -3.71
CA LYS A 139 11.20 -8.68 -2.43
C LYS A 139 10.16 -8.02 -1.53
N PHE A 140 10.24 -6.69 -1.34
CA PHE A 140 9.26 -5.95 -0.56
C PHE A 140 7.83 -6.17 -1.05
N LEU A 141 7.58 -6.05 -2.36
CA LEU A 141 6.23 -6.22 -2.91
C LEU A 141 5.69 -7.63 -2.61
N PHE A 142 6.45 -8.67 -2.92
CA PHE A 142 5.95 -10.04 -2.82
C PHE A 142 5.90 -10.57 -1.39
N ASP A 143 6.90 -10.25 -0.55
CA ASP A 143 6.87 -10.59 0.89
C ASP A 143 5.63 -9.95 1.55
N ARG A 144 5.30 -8.70 1.18
CA ARG A 144 4.12 -8.00 1.69
C ARG A 144 2.81 -8.56 1.14
N VAL A 145 2.77 -8.93 -0.15
CA VAL A 145 1.58 -9.55 -0.74
C VAL A 145 1.27 -10.87 -0.06
N GLU A 146 2.28 -11.72 0.17
CA GLU A 146 2.10 -13.02 0.84
C GLU A 146 1.45 -12.86 2.22
N ILE A 147 1.99 -12.00 3.09
CA ILE A 147 1.41 -11.80 4.43
C ILE A 147 0.01 -11.16 4.38
N LEU A 148 -0.25 -10.26 3.43
CA LEU A 148 -1.57 -9.64 3.27
C LEU A 148 -2.61 -10.64 2.79
N GLU A 149 -2.24 -11.56 1.90
CA GLU A 149 -3.11 -12.65 1.44
C GLU A 149 -3.45 -13.62 2.57
N LYS A 150 -2.49 -13.94 3.45
CA LYS A 150 -2.72 -14.77 4.65
C LYS A 150 -3.79 -14.19 5.60
N ILE A 151 -4.09 -12.89 5.52
CA ILE A 151 -5.13 -12.22 6.32
C ILE A 151 -6.33 -11.75 5.48
N GLY A 152 -6.47 -12.26 4.25
CA GLY A 152 -7.64 -12.00 3.40
C GLY A 152 -7.59 -10.68 2.61
N ILE A 153 -6.44 -10.02 2.53
CA ILE A 153 -6.25 -8.80 1.72
C ILE A 153 -5.56 -9.17 0.40
N HIS A 154 -6.36 -9.41 -0.63
CA HIS A 154 -5.86 -9.57 -2.01
C HIS A 154 -5.63 -8.20 -2.66
N VAL A 155 -4.35 -7.84 -2.83
CA VAL A 155 -3.95 -6.52 -3.35
C VAL A 155 -3.76 -6.52 -4.86
N LEU A 156 -3.21 -7.60 -5.40
CA LEU A 156 -2.86 -7.71 -6.81
C LEU A 156 -4.13 -7.90 -7.66
N ASP A 157 -4.25 -7.11 -8.73
CA ASP A 157 -5.36 -7.11 -9.69
C ASP A 157 -4.97 -7.71 -11.05
N LYS A 158 -3.74 -8.22 -11.16
CA LYS A 158 -3.14 -8.82 -12.35
C LYS A 158 -2.30 -10.04 -11.96
N HIS A 159 -1.93 -10.84 -12.96
CA HIS A 159 -1.02 -11.96 -12.78
C HIS A 159 0.36 -11.48 -12.28
N ILE A 160 1.07 -12.31 -11.51
CA ILE A 160 2.40 -11.96 -10.96
C ILE A 160 3.38 -11.55 -12.08
N GLU A 161 3.34 -12.24 -13.22
CA GLU A 161 4.19 -11.93 -14.38
C GLU A 161 3.97 -10.51 -14.92
N PHE A 162 2.74 -9.96 -14.84
CA PHE A 162 2.50 -8.57 -15.20
C PHE A 162 3.33 -7.63 -14.33
N TYR A 163 3.32 -7.84 -13.01
CA TYR A 163 4.08 -7.01 -12.07
C TYR A 163 5.58 -7.16 -12.27
N MET A 164 6.07 -8.37 -12.54
CA MET A 164 7.48 -8.58 -12.87
C MET A 164 7.91 -7.74 -14.07
N LEU A 165 7.15 -7.78 -15.17
CA LEU A 165 7.46 -7.00 -16.38
C LEU A 165 7.50 -5.49 -16.12
N VAL A 166 6.53 -4.94 -15.37
CA VAL A 166 6.49 -3.50 -15.10
C VAL A 166 7.49 -3.05 -14.03
N ILE A 167 7.89 -3.94 -13.11
CA ILE A 167 9.01 -3.67 -12.18
C ILE A 167 10.32 -3.59 -12.95
N ASP A 168 10.56 -4.52 -13.88
CA ASP A 168 11.82 -4.56 -14.65
C ASP A 168 12.00 -3.30 -15.48
N TYR A 169 10.90 -2.86 -16.11
CA TYR A 169 10.88 -1.60 -16.83
C TYR A 169 11.12 -0.40 -15.90
N TYR A 170 10.50 -0.38 -14.72
CA TYR A 170 10.74 0.69 -13.74
C TYR A 170 12.20 0.77 -13.30
N ILE A 171 12.81 -0.38 -12.97
CA ILE A 171 14.20 -0.44 -12.53
C ILE A 171 15.13 0.15 -13.62
N LYS A 172 14.89 -0.23 -14.88
CA LYS A 172 15.74 0.17 -16.02
C LYS A 172 15.51 1.60 -16.50
N HIS A 173 14.27 2.08 -16.53
CA HIS A 173 13.91 3.33 -17.20
C HIS A 173 13.47 4.44 -16.23
N ASN A 174 13.29 4.12 -14.95
CA ASN A 174 12.73 5.05 -13.96
C ASN A 174 11.33 5.57 -14.34
N VAL A 175 10.60 4.78 -15.13
CA VAL A 175 9.22 5.03 -15.53
C VAL A 175 8.38 3.89 -14.96
N ILE A 176 7.42 4.21 -14.10
CA ILE A 176 6.66 3.22 -13.34
C ILE A 176 5.21 3.15 -13.80
N ALA A 177 4.71 1.93 -14.02
CA ALA A 177 3.31 1.71 -14.35
C ALA A 177 2.40 2.13 -13.20
N ALA A 178 1.28 2.80 -13.52
CA ALA A 178 0.30 3.26 -12.53
C ALA A 178 -0.23 2.10 -11.68
N ASN A 179 -0.51 0.94 -12.30
CA ASN A 179 -0.92 -0.27 -11.56
C ASN A 179 0.09 -0.65 -10.48
N LEU A 180 1.39 -0.67 -10.79
CA LEU A 180 2.44 -1.04 -9.83
C LEU A 180 2.57 -0.02 -8.70
N ILE A 181 2.74 1.27 -9.02
CA ILE A 181 2.96 2.30 -8.01
C ILE A 181 1.73 2.51 -7.11
N HIS A 182 0.53 2.28 -7.64
CA HIS A 182 -0.70 2.28 -6.83
C HIS A 182 -0.67 1.13 -5.81
N LYS A 183 -0.32 -0.10 -6.22
CA LYS A 183 -0.22 -1.24 -5.28
C LYS A 183 0.87 -1.02 -4.22
N LEU A 184 2.03 -0.53 -4.64
CA LEU A 184 3.11 -0.16 -3.71
C LEU A 184 2.64 0.89 -2.69
N TYR A 185 1.91 1.91 -3.14
CA TYR A 185 1.34 2.92 -2.24
C TYR A 185 0.36 2.31 -1.24
N GLN A 186 -0.57 1.47 -1.71
CA GLN A 186 -1.55 0.80 -0.86
C GLN A 186 -0.88 -0.08 0.19
N ILE A 187 0.10 -0.88 -0.21
CA ILE A 187 0.84 -1.79 0.67
C ILE A 187 1.68 -1.01 1.69
N ALA A 188 2.45 -0.03 1.24
CA ALA A 188 3.32 0.76 2.11
C ALA A 188 2.51 1.56 3.15
N ASN A 189 1.38 2.14 2.75
CA ASN A 189 0.56 2.98 3.63
C ASN A 189 -0.57 2.22 4.35
N LEU A 190 -0.74 0.93 4.05
CA LEU A 190 -1.88 0.11 4.48
C LEU A 190 -3.22 0.79 4.09
N ASP A 191 -3.29 1.37 2.88
CA ASP A 191 -4.42 2.15 2.39
C ASP A 191 -5.23 1.40 1.32
N PHE A 192 -6.02 0.42 1.76
CA PHE A 192 -6.79 -0.46 0.87
C PHE A 192 -8.23 0.01 0.60
N VAL A 193 -8.62 1.17 1.15
CA VAL A 193 -9.98 1.72 1.10
C VAL A 193 -10.06 2.93 0.16
N SER A 194 -8.95 3.69 0.03
CA SER A 194 -8.89 4.81 -0.89
C SER A 194 -9.11 4.37 -2.34
N SER A 195 -9.82 5.20 -3.10
CA SER A 195 -10.03 4.99 -4.54
C SER A 195 -8.73 5.15 -5.32
N SER A 196 -8.66 4.52 -6.50
CA SER A 196 -7.52 4.67 -7.42
C SER A 196 -7.26 6.13 -7.81
N ARG A 197 -8.30 6.95 -7.92
CA ARG A 197 -8.19 8.39 -8.17
C ARG A 197 -7.50 9.10 -7.02
N ALA A 198 -7.98 8.90 -5.79
CA ALA A 198 -7.40 9.53 -4.60
C ALA A 198 -5.94 9.11 -4.38
N ILE A 199 -5.62 7.84 -4.62
CA ILE A 199 -4.23 7.34 -4.59
C ILE A 199 -3.40 8.00 -5.69
N GLY A 200 -3.92 8.08 -6.91
CA GLY A 200 -3.24 8.71 -8.04
C GLY A 200 -2.89 10.18 -7.80
N ASP A 201 -3.80 10.93 -7.18
CA ASP A 201 -3.58 12.33 -6.81
C ASP A 201 -2.46 12.46 -5.76
N LYS A 202 -2.48 11.64 -4.70
CA LYS A 202 -1.41 11.60 -3.69
C LYS A 202 -0.05 11.24 -4.31
N ILE A 203 0.00 10.23 -5.18
CA ILE A 203 1.23 9.83 -5.86
C ILE A 203 1.75 10.96 -6.75
N SER A 204 0.86 11.66 -7.47
CA SER A 204 1.26 12.79 -8.31
C SER A 204 1.90 13.91 -7.50
N ILE A 205 1.40 14.17 -6.29
CA ILE A 205 1.98 15.16 -5.36
C ILE A 205 3.34 14.68 -4.86
N ILE A 206 3.43 13.43 -4.39
CA ILE A 206 4.68 12.85 -3.84
C ILE A 206 5.79 12.80 -4.90
N CYS A 207 5.46 12.34 -6.10
CA CYS A 207 6.44 12.14 -7.17
C CYS A 207 6.67 13.41 -8.02
N GLY A 208 5.86 14.46 -7.82
CA GLY A 208 5.93 15.67 -8.64
C GLY A 208 5.66 15.44 -10.12
N VAL A 209 4.89 14.40 -10.48
CA VAL A 209 4.56 14.06 -11.88
C VAL A 209 3.18 13.41 -12.01
N LYS A 210 2.44 13.80 -13.05
CA LYS A 210 1.12 13.22 -13.38
C LYS A 210 1.29 11.97 -14.23
N SER A 211 0.40 11.00 -14.04
CA SER A 211 0.37 9.81 -14.91
C SER A 211 0.00 10.18 -16.35
N LYS A 212 0.69 9.60 -17.33
CA LYS A 212 0.40 9.75 -18.77
C LYS A 212 0.13 8.39 -19.40
N ALA A 213 -0.69 8.33 -20.44
CA ALA A 213 -0.90 7.10 -21.19
C ALA A 213 0.33 6.81 -22.06
N THR A 214 0.77 5.56 -22.09
CA THR A 214 1.81 5.07 -22.98
C THR A 214 1.35 3.76 -23.60
N HIS A 215 1.79 3.50 -24.83
CA HIS A 215 1.48 2.24 -25.50
C HIS A 215 2.29 1.10 -24.89
N ILE A 216 1.67 -0.04 -24.62
CA ILE A 216 2.31 -1.15 -23.89
C ILE A 216 3.55 -1.70 -24.56
N SER A 217 3.67 -1.60 -25.90
CA SER A 217 4.88 -2.02 -26.61
C SER A 217 6.11 -1.20 -26.23
N ASN A 218 5.92 0.01 -25.70
CA ASN A 218 7.02 0.84 -25.19
C ASN A 218 7.60 0.26 -23.89
N ILE A 219 6.82 -0.56 -23.17
CA ILE A 219 7.24 -1.24 -21.94
C ILE A 219 7.68 -2.67 -22.25
N SER A 220 6.75 -3.48 -22.77
CA SER A 220 7.00 -4.86 -23.19
C SER A 220 5.82 -5.38 -24.02
N ILE A 221 6.10 -6.01 -25.16
CA ILE A 221 5.06 -6.63 -26.00
C ILE A 221 4.32 -7.76 -25.27
N ASN A 222 4.97 -8.41 -24.31
CA ASN A 222 4.39 -9.48 -23.51
C ASN A 222 3.25 -9.01 -22.60
N LEU A 223 3.15 -7.70 -22.33
CA LEU A 223 2.07 -7.14 -21.54
C LEU A 223 0.69 -7.28 -22.19
N ARG A 224 0.64 -7.46 -23.53
CA ARG A 224 -0.61 -7.68 -24.29
C ARG A 224 -1.46 -8.82 -23.75
N LYS A 225 -0.84 -9.80 -23.07
CA LYS A 225 -1.54 -10.95 -22.48
C LYS A 225 -2.36 -10.58 -21.23
N TYR A 226 -2.08 -9.44 -20.58
CA TYR A 226 -2.66 -9.07 -19.28
C TYR A 226 -3.52 -7.80 -19.33
N VAL A 227 -3.57 -7.11 -20.47
CA VAL A 227 -4.38 -5.91 -20.67
C VAL A 227 -5.24 -6.03 -21.93
N ILE A 228 -6.48 -5.54 -21.82
CA ILE A 228 -7.42 -5.50 -22.95
C ILE A 228 -7.04 -4.34 -23.90
N ASN A 229 -6.65 -3.20 -23.32
CA ASN A 229 -6.26 -2.02 -24.07
C ASN A 229 -4.75 -1.99 -24.24
N ASN A 230 -4.29 -1.60 -25.43
CA ASN A 230 -2.87 -1.45 -25.72
C ASN A 230 -2.21 -0.24 -25.05
N ASN A 231 -2.92 0.48 -24.17
CA ASN A 231 -2.41 1.64 -23.45
C ASN A 231 -2.42 1.39 -21.94
N ILE A 232 -1.34 1.78 -21.28
CA ILE A 232 -1.18 1.76 -19.82
C ILE A 232 -0.78 3.13 -19.33
N LYS A 233 -1.26 3.53 -18.15
CA LYS A 233 -0.82 4.77 -17.50
C LYS A 233 0.54 4.54 -16.83
N VAL A 234 1.45 5.49 -16.99
CA VAL A 234 2.78 5.47 -16.37
C VAL A 234 3.09 6.81 -15.72
N TYR A 235 3.94 6.79 -14.71
CA TYR A 235 4.58 7.98 -14.14
C TYR A 235 6.04 7.97 -14.58
N ASP A 236 6.45 9.00 -15.32
CA ASP A 236 7.85 9.19 -15.69
C ASP A 236 8.56 9.95 -14.58
N LEU A 237 9.29 9.23 -13.71
CA LEU A 237 9.94 9.84 -12.55
C LEU A 237 11.20 10.63 -12.94
N ASN A 238 11.59 10.64 -14.23
CA ASN A 238 12.63 11.53 -14.74
C ASN A 238 12.06 12.91 -15.10
N PHE A 239 10.72 13.05 -15.16
CA PHE A 239 10.06 14.27 -15.62
C PHE A 239 9.68 15.17 -14.45
N ASN A 240 10.24 16.38 -14.43
CA ASN A 240 9.86 17.40 -13.46
C ASN A 240 8.61 18.18 -13.94
N GLN A 241 7.43 17.76 -13.48
CA GLN A 241 6.17 18.40 -13.88
C GLN A 241 6.07 19.84 -13.37
N ILE A 242 6.62 20.15 -12.19
CA ILE A 242 6.57 21.50 -11.62
C ILE A 242 7.34 22.47 -12.51
N GLU A 243 8.55 22.09 -12.91
CA GLU A 243 9.37 22.89 -13.82
C GLU A 243 8.68 23.05 -15.18
N TYR A 244 8.12 21.97 -15.73
CA TYR A 244 7.39 22.01 -16.99
C TYR A 244 6.17 22.94 -16.93
N ASP A 245 5.33 22.80 -15.91
CA ASP A 245 4.12 23.61 -15.72
C ASP A 245 4.48 25.08 -15.53
N THR A 246 5.56 25.37 -14.80
CA THR A 246 6.09 26.74 -14.64
C THR A 246 6.51 27.32 -15.98
N LYS A 247 7.26 26.56 -16.79
CA LYS A 247 7.66 27.00 -18.14
C LYS A 247 6.45 27.24 -19.04
N LEU A 248 5.42 26.40 -18.94
CA LEU A 248 4.19 26.51 -19.73
C LEU A 248 3.37 27.75 -19.35
N ASP A 249 3.29 28.07 -18.05
CA ASP A 249 2.64 29.30 -17.57
C ASP A 249 3.38 30.55 -18.07
N ILE A 250 4.71 30.56 -17.99
CA ILE A 250 5.54 31.64 -18.54
C ILE A 250 5.30 31.78 -20.06
N ALA A 251 5.34 30.68 -20.82
CA ALA A 251 5.08 30.70 -22.26
C ALA A 251 3.70 31.28 -22.57
N THR A 252 2.67 30.87 -21.82
CA THR A 252 1.30 31.35 -21.98
C THR A 252 1.19 32.85 -21.69
N LYS A 253 1.87 33.35 -20.64
CA LYS A 253 1.93 34.77 -20.31
C LYS A 253 2.66 35.58 -21.38
N LEU A 254 3.78 35.07 -21.92
CA LEU A 254 4.51 35.71 -23.02
C LEU A 254 3.65 35.80 -24.28
N LEU A 255 2.95 34.73 -24.65
CA LEU A 255 2.00 34.73 -25.76
C LEU A 255 0.86 35.74 -25.55
N ARG A 256 0.45 36.02 -24.30
CA ARG A 256 -0.58 37.01 -23.98
C ARG A 256 -0.13 38.45 -24.17
N LEU A 257 1.16 38.74 -24.13
CA LEU A 257 1.69 40.09 -24.33
C LEU A 257 1.49 40.60 -25.78
N ASP A 258 1.24 39.70 -26.74
CA ASP A 258 0.96 40.01 -28.14
C ASP A 258 2.00 40.94 -28.81
N SER A 259 3.24 40.86 -28.33
CA SER A 259 4.36 41.61 -28.89
C SER A 259 4.83 40.97 -30.19
N LYS A 260 5.03 41.79 -31.24
CA LYS A 260 5.63 41.36 -32.51
C LYS A 260 7.02 40.74 -32.33
N ASP A 261 7.72 41.09 -31.25
CA ASP A 261 9.04 40.55 -30.94
C ASP A 261 9.00 39.18 -30.27
N LEU A 262 7.84 38.69 -29.83
CA LEU A 262 7.68 37.41 -29.13
C LEU A 262 7.16 36.33 -30.09
N THR A 263 7.98 35.94 -31.07
CA THR A 263 7.67 34.83 -31.98
C THR A 263 7.63 33.49 -31.24
N VAL A 264 6.96 32.48 -31.83
CA VAL A 264 6.91 31.10 -31.31
C VAL A 264 8.33 30.57 -31.03
N GLU A 265 9.28 30.85 -31.92
CA GLU A 265 10.70 30.43 -31.81
C GLU A 265 11.40 31.10 -30.62
N LYS A 266 11.19 32.41 -30.44
CA LYS A 266 11.77 33.16 -29.32
C LYS A 266 11.19 32.70 -27.99
N ILE A 267 9.88 32.47 -27.90
CA ILE A 267 9.23 31.97 -26.68
C ILE A 267 9.71 30.54 -26.36
N SER A 268 9.84 29.68 -27.36
CA SER A 268 10.42 28.33 -27.21
C SER A 268 11.85 28.40 -26.64
N THR A 269 12.66 29.32 -27.15
CA THR A 269 14.04 29.55 -26.67
C THR A 269 14.07 30.05 -25.22
N ILE A 270 13.27 31.06 -24.88
CA ILE A 270 13.22 31.67 -23.53
C ILE A 270 12.78 30.64 -22.48
N THR A 271 11.73 29.88 -22.79
CA THR A 271 11.13 28.92 -21.86
C THR A 271 11.82 27.55 -21.87
N LYS A 272 12.69 27.31 -22.87
CA LYS A 272 13.31 26.01 -23.15
C LYS A 272 12.27 24.89 -23.36
N LEU A 273 11.08 25.25 -23.81
CA LEU A 273 10.05 24.29 -24.22
C LEU A 273 10.21 23.95 -25.70
N PRO A 274 9.88 22.71 -26.11
CA PRO A 274 9.91 22.34 -27.53
C PRO A 274 9.06 23.28 -28.38
N PHE A 275 9.55 23.61 -29.58
CA PHE A 275 8.85 24.50 -30.51
C PHE A 275 7.40 24.08 -30.74
N TYR A 276 7.15 22.78 -30.94
CA TYR A 276 5.81 22.25 -31.22
C TYR A 276 4.81 22.51 -30.08
N GLU A 277 5.27 22.56 -28.82
CA GLU A 277 4.39 22.87 -27.68
C GLU A 277 3.95 24.33 -27.72
N ILE A 278 4.89 25.25 -28.02
CA ILE A 278 4.59 26.68 -28.14
C ILE A 278 3.70 26.93 -29.35
N GLU A 279 3.97 26.27 -30.48
CA GLU A 279 3.17 26.38 -31.69
C GLU A 279 1.72 25.94 -31.44
N LYS A 280 1.52 24.87 -30.68
CA LYS A 280 0.19 24.41 -30.27
C LYS A 280 -0.55 25.43 -29.41
N LEU A 281 0.13 26.03 -28.41
CA LEU A 281 -0.47 27.11 -27.59
C LEU A 281 -0.83 28.33 -28.43
N TYR A 282 0.03 28.71 -29.38
CA TYR A 282 -0.23 29.81 -30.30
C TYR A 282 -1.47 29.53 -31.16
N LYS A 283 -1.55 28.35 -31.79
CA LYS A 283 -2.71 27.94 -32.60
C LYS A 283 -4.01 27.98 -31.79
N GLN A 284 -4.00 27.46 -30.55
CA GLN A 284 -5.18 27.51 -29.67
C GLN A 284 -5.65 28.94 -29.35
N LYS A 285 -4.74 29.90 -29.27
CA LYS A 285 -5.08 31.30 -28.97
C LYS A 285 -5.59 32.05 -30.20
N TYR A 286 -4.98 31.85 -31.37
CA TYR A 286 -5.15 32.73 -32.53
C TYR A 286 -5.85 32.10 -33.74
N ILE A 287 -5.89 30.77 -33.85
CA ILE A 287 -6.33 30.06 -35.05
C ILE A 287 -7.48 29.10 -34.66
N ARG A 288 -8.57 29.64 -34.10
CA ARG A 288 -9.74 28.84 -33.69
C ARG A 288 -10.19 27.85 -34.76
#